data_AF-A0A6A5ZFK5-F1
#
_entry.id   AF-A0A6A5ZFK5-F1
#
_cell.length_a   1.000
_cell.length_b   1.000
_cell.length_c   1.000
_cell.angle_alpha   90.00
_cell.angle_beta   90.00
_cell.angle_gamma   90.00
#
_symmetry.space_group_name_H-M   'P 1'
#
loop_
_entity.id
_entity.type
_entity.pdbx_description
1 polymer ?
#
loop_
_entity_poly.entity_id
_entity_poly.type
_entity_poly.pdbx_seq_one_letter_code
_entity_poly.pdbx_strand_id
1 'polypeptide(L)'
;MLYDDPVTVPAADIAENPYWKRDSRRRYPQLSTVTQADAVALLEVGSAAAPKQDLIGEAGSKQLVAAQEDGLKGLAVAFEKNTGLAKDVLGPGGMPPLPGGLHVGMQGARRYELLEEQTYGTEYVDLQL
;
A
#
# COMPACT_ATOMS: atom_id res chain seq x y z
N MET A 1 15.42 12.27 48.74
CA MET A 1 15.71 12.03 47.31
C MET A 1 14.53 12.60 46.55
N LEU A 2 14.74 13.61 45.71
CA LEU A 2 13.68 14.29 44.97
C LEU A 2 13.60 13.66 43.58
N TYR A 3 12.45 13.09 43.24
CA TYR A 3 12.18 12.52 41.93
C TYR A 3 11.81 13.65 40.95
N ASP A 4 12.25 13.53 39.70
CA ASP A 4 11.93 14.45 38.60
C ASP A 4 11.39 13.64 37.41
N ASP A 5 10.41 14.21 36.70
CA ASP A 5 9.72 13.51 35.63
C ASP A 5 10.62 13.41 34.38
N PRO A 6 10.81 12.21 33.83
CA PRO A 6 11.65 12.05 32.64
C PRO A 6 10.98 12.69 31.42
N VAL A 7 11.79 13.38 30.63
CA VAL A 7 11.37 14.01 29.37
C VAL A 7 12.30 13.63 28.22
N THR A 8 11.84 13.76 26.98
CA THR A 8 12.64 13.46 25.78
C THR A 8 12.83 14.71 24.91
N VAL A 9 14.02 14.88 24.35
CA VAL A 9 14.28 15.89 23.30
C VAL A 9 14.04 15.21 21.95
N PRO A 10 13.22 15.78 21.04
CA PRO A 10 12.77 17.18 21.01
C PRO A 10 11.42 17.49 21.70
N ALA A 11 10.72 16.53 22.29
CA ALA A 11 9.37 16.74 22.83
C ALA A 11 9.30 17.76 24.00
N ALA A 12 10.38 17.88 24.79
CA ALA A 12 10.48 18.75 25.96
C ALA A 12 10.92 20.19 25.66
N ASP A 13 11.32 20.49 24.42
CA ASP A 13 11.87 21.81 24.09
C ASP A 13 10.79 22.90 24.21
N ILE A 14 11.16 24.01 24.86
CA ILE A 14 10.31 25.19 25.07
C ILE A 14 10.33 26.15 23.87
N ALA A 15 11.35 26.05 23.01
CA ALA A 15 11.47 26.81 21.76
C ALA A 15 11.25 25.90 20.55
N GLU A 16 10.82 26.47 19.42
CA GLU A 16 10.68 25.77 18.12
C GLU A 16 9.85 24.47 18.11
N ASN A 17 9.06 24.24 19.15
CA ASN A 17 8.34 22.99 19.36
C ASN A 17 6.81 23.24 19.43
N PRO A 18 6.18 23.74 18.36
CA PRO A 18 4.74 23.96 18.36
C PRO A 18 3.98 22.63 18.26
N TYR A 19 2.86 22.51 18.99
CA TYR A 19 2.12 21.25 19.10
C TYR A 19 1.63 20.69 17.75
N TRP A 20 1.19 21.54 16.81
CA TRP A 20 0.70 21.10 15.51
C TRP A 20 1.75 20.36 14.66
N LYS A 21 3.06 20.64 14.85
CA LYS A 21 4.16 19.92 14.18
C LYS A 21 4.39 18.52 14.74
N ARG A 22 3.91 18.22 15.96
CA ARG A 22 4.03 16.91 16.62
C ARG A 22 2.69 16.21 16.89
N ASP A 23 1.57 16.85 16.55
CA ASP A 23 0.25 16.25 16.65
C ASP A 23 0.10 15.15 15.58
N SER A 24 0.41 13.91 15.96
CA SER A 24 0.23 12.72 15.13
C SER A 24 -1.22 12.26 15.10
N ARG A 25 -1.98 12.54 16.17
CA ARG A 25 -3.38 12.16 16.31
C ARG A 25 -4.26 12.81 15.25
N ARG A 26 -3.96 14.05 14.84
CA ARG A 26 -4.66 14.73 13.73
C ARG A 26 -4.07 14.45 12.35
N ARG A 27 -2.91 13.78 12.28
CA ARG A 27 -2.23 13.39 11.03
C ARG A 27 -2.27 11.87 10.81
N TYR A 28 -3.32 11.24 11.28
CA TYR A 28 -3.52 9.81 11.04
C TYR A 28 -3.79 9.55 9.55
N PRO A 29 -3.32 8.42 9.00
CA PRO A 29 -3.66 8.03 7.63
C PRO A 29 -5.16 7.84 7.46
N GLN A 30 -5.73 8.42 6.40
CA GLN A 30 -7.14 8.22 6.06
C GLN A 30 -7.35 6.84 5.44
N LEU A 31 -8.48 6.20 5.75
CA LEU A 31 -8.88 4.96 5.11
C LEU A 31 -9.23 5.24 3.64
N SER A 32 -8.54 4.57 2.72
CA SER A 32 -8.87 4.60 1.30
C SER A 32 -9.81 3.45 0.95
N THR A 33 -11.00 3.77 0.46
CA THR A 33 -11.95 2.79 -0.08
C THR A 33 -11.97 2.90 -1.60
N VAL A 34 -11.82 1.79 -2.30
CA VAL A 34 -11.86 1.73 -3.76
C VAL A 34 -13.04 0.87 -4.18
N THR A 35 -13.98 1.46 -4.91
CA THR A 35 -15.09 0.73 -5.51
C THR A 35 -14.70 0.12 -6.84
N GLN A 36 -15.56 -0.74 -7.38
CA GLN A 36 -15.34 -1.29 -8.72
C GLN A 36 -15.32 -0.20 -9.80
N ALA A 37 -16.15 0.84 -9.66
CA ALA A 37 -16.17 1.96 -10.58
C ALA A 37 -14.87 2.77 -10.53
N ASP A 38 -14.33 3.01 -9.33
CA ASP A 38 -13.04 3.70 -9.16
C ASP A 38 -11.90 2.91 -9.81
N ALA A 39 -11.90 1.58 -9.67
CA ALA A 39 -10.91 0.72 -10.29
C ALA A 39 -10.98 0.75 -11.83
N VAL A 40 -12.20 0.70 -12.40
CA VAL A 40 -12.38 0.83 -13.85
C VAL A 40 -11.91 2.20 -14.35
N ALA A 41 -12.27 3.28 -13.65
CA ALA A 41 -11.81 4.62 -14.01
C ALA A 41 -10.28 4.72 -14.00
N LEU A 42 -9.60 4.21 -12.97
CA LEU A 42 -8.14 4.15 -12.91
C LEU A 42 -7.53 3.36 -14.07
N LEU A 43 -8.19 2.28 -14.50
CA LEU A 43 -7.73 1.48 -15.64
C LEU A 43 -7.94 2.20 -16.97
N GLU A 44 -9.04 2.93 -17.17
CA GLU A 44 -9.36 3.61 -18.42
C GLU A 44 -8.64 4.95 -18.61
N VAL A 45 -8.63 5.81 -17.59
CA VAL A 45 -8.06 7.17 -17.68
C VAL A 45 -6.66 7.29 -17.07
N GLY A 46 -6.25 6.32 -16.24
CA GLY A 46 -4.97 6.33 -15.54
C GLY A 46 -5.03 6.97 -14.15
N SER A 47 -3.85 7.28 -13.62
CA SER A 47 -3.68 7.91 -12.31
C SER A 47 -2.94 9.24 -12.44
N ALA A 48 -2.90 10.04 -11.37
CA ALA A 48 -2.09 11.26 -11.35
C ALA A 48 -0.60 10.99 -11.59
N ALA A 49 -0.09 9.81 -11.21
CA ALA A 49 1.31 9.42 -11.42
C ALA A 49 1.58 8.89 -12.84
N ALA A 50 0.56 8.32 -13.48
CA ALA A 50 0.65 7.71 -14.81
C ALA A 50 -0.67 7.94 -15.57
N PRO A 51 -0.88 9.14 -16.14
CA PRO A 51 -2.10 9.46 -16.89
C PRO A 51 -2.10 8.73 -18.24
N LYS A 52 -3.27 8.24 -18.67
CA LYS A 52 -3.46 7.60 -20.00
C LYS A 52 -4.20 8.50 -20.98
N GLN A 53 -4.87 9.53 -20.48
CA GLN A 53 -5.63 10.51 -21.26
C GLN A 53 -5.34 11.92 -20.74
N ASP A 54 -5.33 12.90 -21.64
CA ASP A 54 -5.20 14.31 -21.28
C ASP A 54 -6.54 14.86 -20.80
N LEU A 55 -6.72 14.92 -19.49
CA LEU A 55 -7.95 15.39 -18.85
C LEU A 55 -7.94 16.91 -18.70
N ILE A 56 -8.11 17.63 -19.81
CA ILE A 56 -8.07 19.09 -19.84
C ILE A 56 -9.50 19.68 -19.91
N GLY A 57 -9.80 20.59 -18.98
CA GLY A 57 -11.04 21.37 -18.98
C GLY A 57 -12.31 20.51 -18.91
N GLU A 58 -13.41 21.01 -19.49
CA GLU A 58 -14.69 20.29 -19.48
C GLU A 58 -14.64 18.92 -20.17
N ALA A 59 -13.83 18.79 -21.22
CA ALA A 59 -13.69 17.52 -21.94
C ALA A 59 -13.11 16.44 -21.02
N GLY A 60 -12.08 16.79 -20.24
CA GLY A 60 -11.50 15.89 -19.23
C GLY A 60 -12.50 15.53 -18.12
N SER A 61 -13.28 16.49 -17.63
CA SER A 61 -14.33 16.20 -16.63
C SER A 61 -15.39 15.23 -17.18
N LYS A 62 -15.81 15.39 -18.44
CA LYS A 62 -16.77 14.47 -19.08
C LYS A 62 -16.19 13.07 -19.25
N GLN A 63 -14.90 12.95 -19.59
CA GLN A 63 -14.23 11.65 -19.69
C GLN A 63 -14.15 10.93 -18.34
N LEU A 64 -13.87 11.66 -17.24
CA LEU A 64 -13.89 11.08 -15.89
C LEU A 64 -15.28 10.56 -15.50
N VAL A 65 -16.32 11.34 -15.76
CA VAL A 65 -17.70 10.94 -15.48
C VAL A 65 -18.09 9.72 -16.30
N ALA A 66 -17.76 9.70 -17.60
CA ALA A 66 -18.04 8.56 -18.47
C ALA A 66 -17.34 7.28 -17.99
N ALA A 67 -16.07 7.36 -17.57
CA ALA A 67 -15.34 6.22 -17.04
C ALA A 67 -15.93 5.70 -15.71
N GLN A 68 -16.42 6.61 -14.86
CA GLN A 68 -17.11 6.24 -13.62
C GLN A 68 -18.45 5.56 -13.90
N GLU A 69 -19.25 6.09 -14.83
CA GLU A 69 -20.53 5.51 -15.25
C GLU A 69 -20.35 4.14 -15.92
N ASP A 70 -19.33 3.97 -16.77
CA ASP A 70 -18.97 2.68 -17.34
C ASP A 70 -18.53 1.69 -16.25
N GLY A 71 -17.82 2.18 -15.24
CA GLY A 71 -17.41 1.40 -14.07
C GLY A 71 -18.58 0.84 -13.24
N LEU A 72 -19.73 1.52 -13.21
CA LEU A 72 -20.95 1.03 -12.55
C LEU A 72 -21.54 -0.22 -13.22
N LYS A 73 -21.21 -0.46 -14.50
CA LYS A 73 -21.62 -1.68 -15.23
C LYS A 73 -20.80 -2.90 -14.82
N GLY A 74 -19.68 -2.68 -14.12
CA GLY A 74 -18.83 -3.71 -13.54
C GLY A 74 -17.53 -3.94 -14.31
N LEU A 75 -16.53 -4.46 -13.59
CA LEU A 75 -15.17 -4.66 -14.08
C LEU A 75 -15.09 -5.71 -15.20
N ALA A 76 -15.97 -6.73 -15.16
CA ALA A 76 -16.02 -7.76 -16.19
C ALA A 76 -16.34 -7.15 -17.57
N VAL A 77 -17.35 -6.27 -17.62
CA VAL A 77 -17.75 -5.57 -18.84
C VAL A 77 -16.60 -4.69 -19.37
N ALA A 78 -15.87 -4.03 -18.48
CA ALA A 78 -14.70 -3.23 -18.86
C ALA A 78 -13.58 -4.09 -19.49
N PHE A 79 -13.32 -5.29 -18.96
CA PHE A 79 -12.33 -6.20 -19.52
C PHE A 79 -12.75 -6.85 -20.84
N GLU A 80 -14.04 -7.12 -21.02
CA GLU A 80 -14.59 -7.58 -22.31
C GLU A 80 -14.42 -6.51 -23.40
N LYS A 81 -14.66 -5.24 -23.05
CA LYS A 81 -14.46 -4.08 -23.94
C LYS A 81 -12.99 -3.86 -24.28
N ASN A 82 -12.09 -4.03 -23.32
CA ASN A 82 -10.66 -3.85 -23.52
C ASN A 82 -9.82 -4.80 -22.64
N THR A 83 -9.40 -5.92 -23.22
CA THR A 83 -8.54 -6.92 -22.54
C THR A 83 -7.15 -6.39 -22.22
N GLY A 84 -6.72 -5.29 -22.86
CA GLY A 84 -5.46 -4.61 -22.59
C GLY A 84 -5.39 -4.02 -21.18
N LEU A 85 -6.53 -3.69 -20.56
CA LEU A 85 -6.60 -3.14 -19.21
C LEU A 85 -6.01 -4.09 -18.15
N ALA A 86 -6.09 -5.40 -18.38
CA ALA A 86 -5.56 -6.39 -17.45
C ALA A 86 -4.02 -6.38 -17.36
N LYS A 87 -3.33 -5.90 -18.40
CA LYS A 87 -1.86 -5.86 -18.44
C LYS A 87 -1.28 -4.91 -17.40
N ASP A 88 -2.00 -3.84 -17.08
CA ASP A 88 -1.56 -2.83 -16.12
C ASP A 88 -1.70 -3.28 -14.66
N VAL A 89 -2.39 -4.41 -14.41
CA VAL A 89 -2.61 -4.98 -13.08
C VAL A 89 -1.55 -6.02 -12.74
N LEU A 90 -0.99 -6.68 -13.75
CA LEU A 90 -0.06 -7.79 -13.58
C LEU A 90 1.38 -7.28 -13.41
N GLY A 91 2.16 -8.05 -12.66
CA GLY A 91 3.59 -7.81 -12.50
C GLY A 91 4.39 -8.15 -13.76
N PRO A 92 5.73 -7.99 -13.70
CA PRO A 92 6.63 -8.33 -14.79
C PRO A 92 6.37 -9.74 -15.34
N GLY A 93 6.32 -9.88 -16.66
CA GLY A 93 6.04 -11.15 -17.33
C GLY A 93 4.58 -11.61 -17.27
N GLY A 94 3.64 -10.75 -16.83
CA GLY A 94 2.22 -11.10 -16.73
C GLY A 94 1.89 -11.97 -15.50
N MET A 95 2.80 -12.03 -14.53
CA MET A 95 2.60 -12.80 -13.31
C MET A 95 1.74 -12.00 -12.31
N PRO A 96 0.91 -12.66 -11.50
CA PRO A 96 0.19 -11.97 -10.43
C PRO A 96 1.18 -11.36 -9.42
N PRO A 97 0.84 -10.22 -8.80
CA PRO A 97 1.69 -9.61 -7.78
C PRO A 97 1.80 -10.53 -6.56
N LEU A 98 2.99 -10.57 -5.94
CA LEU A 98 3.18 -11.25 -4.67
C LEU A 98 2.44 -10.50 -3.55
N PRO A 99 2.01 -11.19 -2.48
CA PRO A 99 1.49 -10.52 -1.29
C PRO A 99 2.50 -9.49 -0.77
N GLY A 100 2.04 -8.25 -0.57
CA GLY A 100 2.86 -7.22 0.07
C GLY A 100 3.09 -7.57 1.55
N GLY A 101 4.19 -7.08 2.14
CA GLY A 101 4.33 -7.15 3.58
C GLY A 101 5.33 -6.15 4.14
N LEU A 102 4.98 -5.58 5.30
CA LEU A 102 5.68 -4.47 5.94
C LEU A 102 7.10 -4.83 6.41
N HIS A 103 7.38 -6.13 6.62
CA HIS A 103 8.64 -6.62 7.16
C HIS A 103 9.21 -7.85 6.44
N VAL A 104 8.65 -8.19 5.29
CA VAL A 104 9.21 -9.19 4.38
C VAL A 104 9.96 -8.41 3.30
N GLY A 105 11.15 -8.89 2.90
CA GLY A 105 11.90 -8.25 1.83
C GLY A 105 11.13 -8.26 0.50
N MET A 106 11.73 -7.72 -0.56
CA MET A 106 11.14 -7.66 -1.91
C MET A 106 10.63 -9.01 -2.46
N GLN A 107 11.06 -10.13 -1.85
CA GLN A 107 10.65 -11.51 -2.18
C GLN A 107 9.42 -12.01 -1.40
N GLY A 108 8.81 -11.19 -0.52
CA GLY A 108 7.59 -11.56 0.21
C GLY A 108 7.79 -12.59 1.33
N ALA A 109 9.03 -12.98 1.63
CA ALA A 109 9.36 -13.91 2.70
C ALA A 109 10.37 -13.32 3.69
N ARG A 110 10.24 -13.67 4.97
CA ARG A 110 11.33 -13.50 5.93
C ARG A 110 12.31 -14.65 5.71
N ARG A 111 13.59 -14.32 5.57
CA ARG A 111 14.64 -15.34 5.57
C ARG A 111 14.80 -15.83 7.00
N TYR A 112 14.58 -17.12 7.20
CA TYR A 112 14.95 -17.80 8.42
C TYR A 112 16.36 -18.35 8.21
N GLU A 113 17.22 -18.09 9.19
CA GLU A 113 18.57 -18.64 9.22
C GLU A 113 18.64 -19.63 10.37
N LEU A 114 19.22 -20.79 10.09
CA LEU A 114 19.51 -21.75 11.13
C LEU A 114 20.78 -21.29 11.83
N LEU A 115 20.70 -21.05 13.14
CA LEU A 115 21.87 -20.67 13.94
C LEU A 115 22.89 -21.82 13.95
N GLU A 116 24.18 -21.48 13.97
CA GLU A 116 25.22 -22.51 14.12
C GLU A 116 25.14 -23.19 15.49
N GLU A 117 24.87 -22.40 16.54
CA GLU A 117 24.61 -22.88 17.88
C GLU A 117 23.10 -23.01 18.10
N GLN A 118 22.63 -24.26 18.21
CA GLN A 118 21.23 -24.57 18.49
C GLN A 118 20.95 -24.52 20.00
N THR A 119 19.76 -24.04 20.37
CA THR A 119 19.34 -23.94 21.78
C THR A 119 19.24 -25.31 22.47
N TYR A 120 19.00 -26.37 21.69
CA TYR A 120 18.98 -27.76 22.16
C TYR A 120 20.12 -28.52 21.51
N GLY A 121 20.73 -29.44 22.28
CA GLY A 121 21.74 -30.33 21.75
C GLY A 121 21.14 -31.41 20.84
N THR A 122 22.03 -32.15 20.16
CA THR A 122 21.66 -33.18 19.18
C THR A 122 20.85 -34.33 19.78
N GLU A 123 20.90 -34.53 21.10
CA GLU A 123 20.12 -35.51 21.85
C GLU A 123 18.60 -35.31 21.74
N TYR A 124 18.14 -34.11 21.35
CA TYR A 124 16.73 -33.80 21.14
C TYR A 124 16.22 -34.10 19.72
N VAL A 125 17.11 -34.51 18.80
CA VAL A 125 16.77 -34.78 17.39
C VAL A 125 16.18 -36.19 17.20
N ASP A 126 16.52 -37.15 18.07
CA ASP A 126 16.21 -38.58 17.89
C ASP A 126 14.91 -39.06 18.56
N LEU A 127 14.05 -38.17 19.08
CA LEU A 127 12.81 -38.55 19.80
C LEU A 127 11.54 -38.54 18.94
N GLN A 128 11.65 -38.56 17.61
CA GLN A 128 10.50 -38.67 16.72
C GLN A 128 10.65 -39.81 15.70
N LEU A 129 9.82 -40.84 15.92
CA LEU A 129 9.49 -42.05 15.14
C LEU A 129 10.28 -43.33 15.44
#